data_AF-A0A2W4TL15-F1
#
_entry.id   AF-A0A2W4TL15-F1
#
_cell.length_a   1.000
_cell.length_b   1.000
_cell.length_c   1.000
_cell.angle_alpha   90.00
_cell.angle_beta   90.00
_cell.angle_gamma   90.00
#
_symmetry.space_group_name_H-M   'P 1'
#
loop_
_entity.id
_entity.type
_entity.pdbx_description
1 polymer ?
#
loop_
_entity_poly.entity_id
_entity_poly.type
_entity_poly.pdbx_seq_one_letter_code
_entity_poly.pdbx_strand_id
1 'polypeptide(L)'
;MVPPTGADALLSGGGPYTIPIQIVGANDIATISLTITWNPSILRDVAVTQGSFMGQGGVEHAFVPAVDQAAGRLDLALTRPASEPGASGDGLLAAITFRGGEPGSTEIRVTGVATTRAGRAVPLQFGGATLTVR
;
A
#
# COMPACT_ATOMS: atom_id res chain seq x y z
N MET A 1 -28.19 9.21 1.85
CA MET A 1 -26.88 9.32 1.16
C MET A 1 -25.89 8.51 1.99
N VAL A 2 -25.57 7.29 1.54
CA VAL A 2 -24.64 6.39 2.23
C VAL A 2 -23.22 6.83 1.83
N PRO A 3 -22.26 7.02 2.74
CA PRO A 3 -20.88 7.31 2.35
C PRO A 3 -20.32 6.10 1.59
N PRO A 4 -19.63 6.30 0.46
CA PRO A 4 -19.03 5.18 -0.25
C PRO A 4 -17.96 4.53 0.63
N THR A 5 -18.19 3.25 0.95
CA THR A 5 -17.19 2.35 1.50
C THR A 5 -16.19 2.03 0.39
N GLY A 6 -15.13 2.83 0.35
CA GLY A 6 -14.07 2.88 -0.66
C GLY A 6 -13.69 4.35 -0.79
N ALA A 7 -12.43 4.70 -0.55
CA ALA A 7 -12.00 6.09 -0.58
C ALA A 7 -12.00 6.61 -2.03
N ASP A 8 -13.17 6.96 -2.55
CA ASP A 8 -13.29 7.62 -3.85
C ASP A 8 -12.73 9.03 -3.74
N ALA A 9 -11.59 9.28 -4.37
CA ALA A 9 -10.91 10.57 -4.29
C ALA A 9 -10.89 11.28 -5.64
N LEU A 10 -11.31 12.54 -5.62
CA LEU A 10 -11.24 13.45 -6.76
C LEU A 10 -9.91 14.21 -6.73
N LEU A 11 -9.10 13.97 -7.74
CA LEU A 11 -7.75 14.49 -7.90
C LEU A 11 -7.80 15.64 -8.92
N SER A 12 -7.50 16.86 -8.48
CA SER A 12 -7.64 18.07 -9.31
C SER A 12 -6.28 18.44 -9.91
N GLY A 13 -6.12 18.30 -11.24
CA GLY A 13 -4.87 18.60 -11.95
C GLY A 13 -3.81 17.48 -11.95
N GLY A 14 -2.54 17.86 -12.16
CA GLY A 14 -1.40 16.94 -12.24
C GLY A 14 -0.57 16.82 -10.94
N GLY A 15 -1.12 17.30 -9.81
CA GLY A 15 -0.38 17.39 -8.55
C GLY A 15 0.04 16.02 -7.98
N PRO A 16 0.95 16.00 -7.00
CA PRO A 16 1.29 14.78 -6.29
C PRO A 16 0.14 14.38 -5.36
N TYR A 17 -0.42 13.19 -5.57
CA TYR A 17 -1.48 12.58 -4.77
C TYR A 17 -0.90 11.46 -3.92
N THR A 18 -0.88 11.67 -2.61
CA THR A 18 -0.34 10.69 -1.67
C THR A 18 -1.45 9.84 -1.10
N ILE A 19 -1.37 8.53 -1.36
CA ILE A 19 -2.29 7.51 -0.90
C ILE A 19 -1.59 6.67 0.18
N PRO A 20 -2.06 6.72 1.43
CA PRO A 20 -1.51 5.88 2.49
C PRO A 20 -1.99 4.43 2.36
N ILE A 21 -1.08 3.48 2.53
CA ILE A 21 -1.39 2.06 2.67
C ILE A 21 -1.31 1.72 4.16
N GLN A 22 -2.48 1.48 4.75
CA GLN A 22 -2.63 1.21 6.18
C GLN A 22 -2.98 -0.24 6.44
N ILE A 23 -2.55 -0.75 7.58
CA ILE A 23 -3.00 -2.02 8.14
C ILE A 23 -3.76 -1.75 9.44
N VAL A 24 -4.80 -2.54 9.69
CA VAL A 24 -5.68 -2.42 10.85
C VAL A 24 -5.87 -3.80 11.47
N GLY A 25 -5.84 -3.89 12.79
CA GLY A 25 -6.08 -5.13 13.53
C GLY A 25 -5.00 -6.19 13.31
N ALA A 26 -3.77 -5.79 12.97
CA ALA A 26 -2.69 -6.71 12.70
C ALA A 26 -2.21 -7.43 13.98
N ASN A 27 -1.77 -8.68 13.86
CA ASN A 27 -1.21 -9.43 14.98
C ASN A 27 0.03 -10.23 14.56
N ASP A 28 1.15 -9.97 15.23
CA ASP A 28 2.45 -10.65 15.06
C ASP A 28 2.93 -10.75 13.61
N ILE A 29 2.73 -9.70 12.80
CA ILE A 29 3.12 -9.69 11.39
C ILE A 29 4.65 -9.62 11.24
N ALA A 30 5.23 -10.62 10.60
CA ALA A 30 6.66 -10.67 10.32
C ALA A 30 6.99 -10.36 8.86
N THR A 31 6.15 -10.82 7.92
CA THR A 31 6.31 -10.50 6.50
C THR A 31 5.00 -10.04 5.90
N ILE A 32 5.09 -9.12 4.94
CA ILE A 32 3.97 -8.69 4.10
C ILE A 32 4.50 -8.53 2.69
N SER A 33 3.83 -9.13 1.72
CA SER A 33 4.04 -8.88 0.29
C SER A 33 2.75 -8.37 -0.32
N LEU A 34 2.78 -7.17 -0.88
CA LEU A 34 1.63 -6.51 -1.51
C LEU A 34 1.90 -6.29 -2.99
N THR A 35 0.86 -6.45 -3.81
CA THR A 35 0.84 -6.01 -5.20
C THR A 35 -0.28 -4.99 -5.36
N ILE A 36 0.08 -3.79 -5.77
CA ILE A 36 -0.82 -2.68 -6.03
C ILE A 36 -0.85 -2.44 -7.54
N THR A 37 -2.04 -2.33 -8.13
CA THR A 37 -2.20 -2.07 -9.56
C THR A 37 -3.12 -0.88 -9.82
N TRP A 38 -2.84 -0.14 -10.89
CA TRP A 38 -3.58 1.04 -11.35
C TRP A 38 -3.49 1.17 -12.88
N ASN A 39 -4.23 2.12 -13.47
CA ASN A 39 -4.08 2.50 -14.87
C ASN A 39 -2.92 3.49 -15.05
N PRO A 40 -1.82 3.10 -15.72
CA PRO A 40 -0.62 3.93 -15.85
C PRO A 40 -0.79 5.15 -16.77
N SER A 41 -1.87 5.23 -17.55
CA SER A 41 -2.19 6.43 -18.33
C SER A 41 -2.75 7.56 -17.45
N ILE A 42 -3.48 7.18 -16.39
CA ILE A 42 -4.18 8.10 -15.49
C ILE A 42 -3.29 8.49 -14.30
N LEU A 43 -2.53 7.55 -13.74
CA LEU A 43 -1.59 7.82 -12.65
C LEU A 43 -0.16 7.47 -13.04
N ARG A 44 0.73 8.45 -12.88
CA ARG A 44 2.13 8.41 -13.34
C ARG A 44 3.09 8.81 -12.23
N ASP A 45 4.39 8.71 -12.50
CA ASP A 45 5.47 9.15 -11.61
C ASP A 45 5.31 8.67 -10.16
N VAL A 46 5.25 7.34 -9.98
CA VAL A 46 5.05 6.73 -8.67
C VAL A 46 6.31 6.83 -7.81
N ALA A 47 6.15 7.40 -6.62
CA ALA A 47 7.12 7.36 -5.54
C ALA A 47 6.53 6.61 -4.34
N VAL A 48 7.36 5.80 -3.67
CA VAL A 48 6.93 5.01 -2.52
C VAL A 48 7.78 5.39 -1.31
N THR A 49 7.12 5.78 -0.24
CA THR A 49 7.74 6.07 1.05
C THR A 49 7.43 4.97 2.04
N GLN A 50 8.44 4.56 2.80
CA GLN A 50 8.31 3.55 3.84
C GLN A 50 7.45 4.05 5.01
N GLY A 51 6.56 3.18 5.50
CA GLY A 51 5.77 3.42 6.70
C GLY A 51 6.45 2.93 7.98
N SER A 52 5.90 3.32 9.13
CA SER A 52 6.48 3.02 10.45
C SER A 52 6.01 1.70 11.07
N PHE A 53 4.97 1.06 10.54
CA PHE A 53 4.34 -0.11 11.17
C PHE A 53 5.32 -1.28 11.37
N MET A 54 6.11 -1.63 10.35
CA MET A 54 7.07 -2.74 10.45
C MET A 54 8.31 -2.39 11.29
N GLY A 55 8.51 -1.11 11.59
CA GLY A 55 9.59 -0.60 12.46
C GLY A 55 9.17 -0.39 13.92
N GLN A 56 7.98 -0.84 14.32
CA GLN A 56 7.51 -0.77 15.71
C GLN A 56 8.54 -1.39 16.68
N GLY A 57 8.80 -0.67 17.77
CA GLY A 57 9.81 -1.07 18.77
C GLY A 57 11.25 -0.74 18.39
N GLY A 58 11.47 0.08 17.36
CA GLY A 58 12.81 0.46 16.90
C GLY A 58 13.49 -0.61 16.04
N VAL A 59 12.71 -1.54 15.50
CA VAL A 59 13.23 -2.66 14.71
C VAL A 59 13.56 -2.21 13.30
N GLU A 60 14.80 -2.45 12.89
CA GLU A 60 15.20 -2.34 11.50
C GLU A 60 14.56 -3.48 10.69
N HIS A 61 13.92 -3.14 9.58
CA HIS A 61 13.20 -4.08 8.73
C HIS A 61 13.51 -3.81 7.26
N ALA A 62 13.42 -4.85 6.45
CA ALA A 62 13.54 -4.70 5.01
C ALA A 62 12.27 -4.05 4.45
N PHE A 63 12.46 -3.07 3.56
CA PHE A 63 11.41 -2.42 2.79
C PHE A 63 11.86 -2.37 1.32
N VAL A 64 11.21 -3.15 0.47
CA VAL A 64 11.63 -3.35 -0.92
C VAL A 64 10.47 -3.02 -1.86
N PRO A 65 10.38 -1.77 -2.36
CA PRO A 65 9.43 -1.40 -3.41
C PRO A 65 10.01 -1.71 -4.80
N ALA A 66 9.19 -2.27 -5.68
CA ALA A 66 9.48 -2.49 -7.09
C ALA A 66 8.34 -1.92 -7.94
N VAL A 67 8.60 -0.78 -8.58
CA VAL A 67 7.62 -0.08 -9.43
C VAL A 67 7.83 -0.48 -10.89
N ASP A 68 6.77 -0.98 -11.52
CA ASP A 68 6.62 -1.11 -12.97
C ASP A 68 5.57 -0.11 -13.46
N GLN A 69 6.03 1.09 -13.79
CA GLN A 69 5.17 2.17 -14.27
C GLN A 69 4.53 1.88 -15.63
N ALA A 70 5.18 1.06 -16.47
CA ALA A 70 4.63 0.70 -17.77
C ALA A 70 3.45 -0.27 -17.62
N ALA A 71 3.54 -1.22 -16.69
CA ALA A 71 2.48 -2.15 -16.35
C ALA A 71 1.43 -1.59 -15.39
N GLY A 72 1.68 -0.42 -14.76
CA GLY A 72 0.80 0.14 -13.73
C GLY A 72 0.78 -0.72 -12.46
N ARG A 73 1.95 -1.18 -12.03
CA ARG A 73 2.10 -2.15 -10.93
C ARG A 73 3.19 -1.72 -9.96
N LEU A 74 2.94 -1.93 -8.67
CA LEU A 74 3.91 -1.81 -7.58
C LEU A 74 3.87 -3.10 -6.77
N ASP A 75 4.99 -3.80 -6.71
CA ASP A 75 5.20 -4.87 -5.76
C ASP A 75 5.97 -4.33 -4.56
N LEU A 76 5.50 -4.66 -3.35
CA LEU A 76 6.08 -4.18 -2.11
C LEU A 76 6.29 -5.35 -1.16
N ALA A 77 7.54 -5.59 -0.76
CA ALA A 77 7.89 -6.58 0.24
C ALA A 77 8.41 -5.90 1.51
N LEU A 78 7.84 -6.26 2.66
CA LEU A 78 8.29 -5.86 3.98
C LEU A 78 8.62 -7.10 4.80
N THR A 79 9.74 -7.10 5.51
CA THR A 79 10.17 -8.25 6.32
C THR A 79 10.90 -7.79 7.57
N ARG A 80 10.44 -8.26 8.74
CA ARG A 80 11.14 -8.12 10.01
C ARG A 80 12.12 -9.30 10.22
N PRO A 81 13.24 -9.09 10.92
CA PRO A 81 14.12 -10.18 11.34
C PRO A 81 13.37 -11.20 12.21
N ALA A 82 13.68 -12.49 12.04
CA ALA A 82 13.03 -13.56 12.81
C ALA A 82 13.34 -13.53 14.32
N SER A 83 14.42 -12.84 14.72
CA SER A 83 14.80 -12.60 16.12
C SER A 83 13.88 -11.62 16.85
N GLU A 84 13.18 -10.76 16.09
CA GLU A 84 12.30 -9.72 16.63
C GLU A 84 10.84 -10.19 16.67
N PRO A 85 10.00 -9.68 17.59
CA PRO A 85 8.57 -9.95 17.57
C PRO A 85 7.92 -9.36 16.29
N GLY A 86 6.80 -9.94 15.84
CA GLY A 86 6.04 -9.38 14.73
C GLY A 86 5.33 -8.06 15.08
N ALA A 87 5.03 -7.25 14.06
CA ALA A 87 4.33 -5.99 14.21
C ALA A 87 2.83 -6.23 14.46
N SER A 88 2.22 -5.40 15.31
CA SER A 88 0.82 -5.59 15.73
C SER A 88 0.08 -4.25 15.84
N GLY A 89 -1.25 -4.32 15.87
CA GLY A 89 -2.13 -3.17 15.92
C GLY A 89 -2.32 -2.51 14.55
N ASP A 90 -2.54 -1.20 14.57
CA ASP A 90 -2.81 -0.41 13.37
C ASP A 90 -1.58 0.40 12.98
N GLY A 91 -1.41 0.68 11.70
CA GLY A 91 -0.33 1.55 11.27
C GLY A 91 -0.14 1.71 9.78
N LEU A 92 0.82 2.56 9.42
CA LEU A 92 1.19 2.84 8.04
C LEU A 92 2.23 1.82 7.56
N LEU A 93 1.94 1.11 6.48
CA LEU A 93 2.89 0.23 5.79
C LEU A 93 3.75 1.00 4.79
N ALA A 94 3.11 1.85 4.00
CA ALA A 94 3.76 2.70 3.00
C ALA A 94 2.87 3.90 2.66
N ALA A 95 3.46 4.94 2.07
CA ALA A 95 2.73 6.00 1.41
C ALA A 95 3.14 6.05 -0.06
N ILE A 96 2.16 5.97 -0.97
CA ILE A 96 2.40 5.98 -2.40
C ILE A 96 1.99 7.34 -2.94
N THR A 97 2.92 8.05 -3.55
CA THR A 97 2.66 9.31 -4.22
C THR A 97 2.56 9.07 -5.72
N PHE A 98 1.42 9.43 -6.31
CA PHE A 98 1.17 9.43 -7.74
C PHE A 98 1.14 10.86 -8.27
N ARG A 99 1.36 11.05 -9.56
CA ARG A 99 0.97 12.27 -10.28
C ARG A 99 -0.19 12.00 -11.22
N GLY A 100 -1.06 12.99 -11.39
CA GLY A 100 -2.12 12.94 -12.39
C GLY A 100 -1.54 12.99 -13.80
N GLY A 101 -1.93 12.00 -14.61
CA GLY A 101 -1.62 11.92 -16.04
C GLY A 101 -2.80 12.41 -16.87
N GLU A 102 -3.38 11.51 -17.65
CA GLU A 102 -4.58 11.79 -18.44
C GLU A 102 -5.84 11.88 -17.56
N PRO A 103 -6.77 12.80 -17.88
CA PRO A 103 -8.07 12.83 -17.22
C PRO A 103 -8.80 11.50 -17.39
N GLY A 104 -9.35 10.98 -16.29
CA GLY A 104 -9.98 9.68 -16.26
C GLY A 104 -10.12 9.13 -14.86
N SER A 105 -10.74 7.97 -14.75
CA SER A 105 -10.91 7.26 -13.49
C SER A 105 -10.14 5.94 -13.49
N THR A 106 -9.41 5.66 -12.43
CA THR A 106 -8.70 4.40 -12.21
C THR A 106 -9.05 3.79 -10.87
N GLU A 107 -9.28 2.49 -10.87
CA GLU A 107 -9.36 1.73 -9.64
C GLU A 107 -7.96 1.36 -9.16
N ILE A 108 -7.70 1.55 -7.87
CA ILE A 108 -6.55 1.03 -7.16
C ILE A 108 -6.95 -0.32 -6.58
N ARG A 109 -6.29 -1.37 -7.05
CA ARG A 109 -6.46 -2.72 -6.52
C ARG A 109 -5.25 -3.11 -5.72
N VAL A 110 -5.48 -3.66 -4.53
CA VAL A 110 -4.43 -4.17 -3.66
C VAL A 110 -4.70 -5.64 -3.43
N THR A 111 -3.65 -6.44 -3.59
CA THR A 111 -3.64 -7.86 -3.24
C THR A 111 -2.36 -8.15 -2.49
N GLY A 112 -2.30 -9.29 -1.81
CA GLY A 112 -1.10 -9.65 -1.08
C GLY A 112 -1.29 -10.75 -0.08
N VAL A 113 -0.20 -11.08 0.59
CA VAL A 113 -0.11 -12.08 1.64
C VAL A 113 0.70 -11.52 2.80
N ALA A 114 0.36 -11.95 4.01
CA ALA A 114 1.16 -11.69 5.19
C ALA A 114 1.39 -12.98 5.95
N THR A 115 2.50 -13.06 6.67
CA THR A 115 2.78 -14.17 7.58
C THR A 115 3.14 -13.67 8.96
N THR A 116 2.78 -14.47 9.97
CA THR A 116 3.27 -14.25 11.32
C THR A 116 4.74 -14.65 11.44
N ARG A 117 5.37 -14.32 12.56
CA ARG A 117 6.74 -14.76 12.87
C ARG A 117 6.88 -16.29 12.92
N ALA A 118 5.81 -17.00 13.27
CA ALA A 118 5.75 -18.46 13.24
C ALA A 118 5.57 -19.03 11.82
N GLY A 119 5.61 -18.20 10.78
CA GLY A 119 5.44 -18.62 9.38
C GLY A 119 3.99 -18.95 9.00
N ARG A 120 3.01 -18.60 9.83
CA ARG A 120 1.59 -18.86 9.54
C ARG A 120 1.02 -17.77 8.66
N ALA A 121 0.29 -18.13 7.61
CA ALA A 121 -0.41 -17.17 6.79
C ALA A 121 -1.47 -16.41 7.60
N VAL A 122 -1.54 -15.09 7.40
CA VAL A 122 -2.55 -14.22 7.98
C VAL A 122 -3.54 -13.85 6.87
N PRO A 123 -4.84 -14.10 7.04
CA PRO A 123 -5.84 -13.68 6.06
C PRO A 123 -5.88 -12.16 6.00
N LEU A 124 -5.72 -11.61 4.81
CA LEU A 124 -5.82 -10.17 4.56
C LEU A 124 -7.11 -9.84 3.85
N GLN A 125 -7.72 -8.73 4.24
CA GLN A 125 -8.84 -8.12 3.54
C GLN A 125 -8.38 -6.79 2.97
N PHE A 126 -8.68 -6.55 1.70
CA PHE A 126 -8.25 -5.35 0.99
C PHE A 126 -9.44 -4.47 0.65
N GLY A 127 -9.29 -3.16 0.90
CA GLY A 127 -10.16 -2.15 0.33
C GLY A 127 -9.69 -1.77 -1.07
N GLY A 128 -10.64 -1.59 -2.00
CA GLY A 128 -10.39 -0.88 -3.25
C GLY A 128 -10.62 0.62 -3.09
N ALA A 129 -10.04 1.42 -3.97
CA ALA A 129 -10.29 2.85 -4.05
C ALA A 129 -10.37 3.29 -5.50
N THR A 130 -11.29 4.20 -5.83
CA THR A 130 -11.36 4.79 -7.17
C THR A 130 -10.77 6.20 -7.15
N LEU A 131 -9.77 6.44 -7.98
CA LEU A 131 -9.13 7.74 -8.13
C LEU A 131 -9.55 8.36 -9.46
N THR A 132 -10.06 9.58 -9.42
CA THR A 132 -10.48 10.30 -10.63
C THR A 132 -9.65 11.54 -10.82
N VAL A 133 -8.89 11.60 -11.92
CA VAL A 133 -8.12 12.76 -12.37
C VAL A 133 -9.01 13.58 -13.29
N ARG A 134 -9.12 14.88 -13.03
CA ARG A 134 -9.89 15.85 -13.80
C ARG A 134 -9.05 17.03 -14.26
#